data_AF-A0A132EJ46-F1
#
_entry.id   AF-A0A132EJ46-F1
#
_cell.length_a   1.000
_cell.length_b   1.000
_cell.length_c   1.000
_cell.angle_alpha   90.00
_cell.angle_beta   90.00
_cell.angle_gamma   90.00
#
_symmetry.space_group_name_H-M   'P 1'
#
loop_
_entity.id
_entity.type
_entity.pdbx_description
1 polymer ?
#
loop_
_entity_poly.entity_id
_entity_poly.type
_entity_poly.pdbx_seq_one_letter_code
_entity_poly.pdbx_strand_id
1 'polypeptide(L)'
;MNFLDGHLFPENQPPLIITAAPYAPSYVPSDFPEDIPVTMEAQIQKAVDCYNAGATVLHLHVRELDGKGSKRLSKFNELIAGVRARVPDMIIQVGGSISFAPETEGAAAKWLSDDTRHMLAELDPKPDQVTVTINTSQMNFLEQFDYRDWQGSSLEDPVVYGAYKEMTVPAQPGWAEEHIRRLTAAGIQSAFQCYNQNSFESVERLIRRGIYKGPLVLNWVAIGGGMDSPNVYTLANFLRGVPDGAVLTVESSVLNVLPVNMMGIAMGLHVRTGTEDNLWNQSRTRKIGTVEQIEQLVRISREFGRPIATAKQAREICKIGVFYDTVDETLTANGFAPNAPGRQQGFLRKVA
;
A
#
# COMPACT_ATOMS: atom_id res chain seq x y z
N MET A 1 12.70 -8.58 11.77
CA MET A 1 12.21 -9.92 11.45
C MET A 1 13.42 -10.81 11.59
N ASN A 2 13.26 -11.96 12.21
CA ASN A 2 14.33 -12.90 12.46
C ASN A 2 14.35 -13.93 11.32
N PHE A 3 15.43 -13.92 10.56
CA PHE A 3 15.68 -14.85 9.46
C PHE A 3 16.51 -16.04 9.98
N LEU A 4 15.87 -16.88 10.80
CA LEU A 4 16.50 -18.04 11.45
C LEU A 4 16.69 -19.23 10.50
N ASP A 5 17.35 -20.30 10.97
CA ASP A 5 17.54 -21.51 10.19
C ASP A 5 16.22 -22.06 9.64
N GLY A 6 16.20 -22.34 8.34
CA GLY A 6 15.01 -22.84 7.64
C GLY A 6 13.97 -21.79 7.24
N HIS A 7 14.18 -20.49 7.48
CA HIS A 7 13.23 -19.45 7.05
C HIS A 7 13.04 -19.36 5.52
N LEU A 8 14.02 -19.85 4.74
CA LEU A 8 13.94 -19.92 3.28
C LEU A 8 13.21 -21.17 2.78
N PHE A 9 12.87 -22.11 3.66
CA PHE A 9 12.16 -23.32 3.25
C PHE A 9 10.70 -22.99 2.96
N PRO A 10 10.15 -23.38 1.79
CA PRO A 10 8.80 -22.99 1.40
C PRO A 10 7.71 -23.39 2.40
N GLU A 11 7.86 -24.53 3.08
CA GLU A 11 6.94 -25.00 4.12
C GLU A 11 6.89 -24.11 5.37
N ASN A 12 7.92 -23.29 5.60
CA ASN A 12 8.01 -22.34 6.71
C ASN A 12 7.58 -20.92 6.31
N GLN A 13 7.28 -20.68 5.04
CA GLN A 13 6.83 -19.38 4.55
C GLN A 13 5.30 -19.36 4.40
N PRO A 14 4.62 -18.26 4.78
CA PRO A 14 3.21 -18.12 4.46
C PRO A 14 3.03 -18.09 2.94
N PRO A 15 1.89 -18.59 2.42
CA PRO A 15 1.60 -18.48 1.00
C PRO A 15 1.67 -17.01 0.55
N LEU A 16 2.11 -16.77 -0.68
CA LEU A 16 2.41 -15.43 -1.17
C LEU A 16 1.13 -14.63 -1.40
N ILE A 17 0.98 -13.52 -0.69
CA ILE A 17 0.04 -12.45 -1.03
C ILE A 17 0.66 -11.61 -2.16
N ILE A 18 -0.13 -11.42 -3.22
CA ILE A 18 0.15 -10.46 -4.29
C ILE A 18 -0.87 -9.33 -4.18
N THR A 19 -0.36 -8.11 -4.02
CA THR A 19 -1.15 -6.88 -4.06
C THR A 19 -1.13 -6.30 -5.48
N ALA A 20 -2.30 -6.14 -6.09
CA ALA A 20 -2.45 -5.51 -7.40
C ALA A 20 -2.75 -4.01 -7.26
N ALA A 21 -1.98 -3.16 -7.94
CA ALA A 21 -2.21 -1.72 -8.05
C ALA A 21 -2.47 -1.31 -9.52
N PRO A 22 -3.66 -1.62 -10.07
CA PRO A 22 -3.91 -1.56 -11.52
C PRO A 22 -4.39 -0.19 -12.02
N TYR A 23 -4.55 0.79 -11.13
CA TYR A 23 -5.28 2.03 -11.46
C TYR A 23 -4.37 3.18 -11.82
N ALA A 24 -3.05 3.04 -11.70
CA ALA A 24 -2.06 3.93 -12.27
C ALA A 24 -2.20 5.45 -12.00
N PRO A 25 -2.48 5.94 -10.77
CA PRO A 25 -2.73 7.36 -10.49
C PRO A 25 -1.65 8.33 -11.03
N SER A 26 -0.39 7.88 -11.12
CA SER A 26 0.72 8.68 -11.68
C SER A 26 0.76 8.76 -13.21
N TYR A 27 -0.03 7.92 -13.89
CA TYR A 27 -0.15 7.83 -15.34
C TYR A 27 -1.57 8.15 -15.79
N VAL A 28 -1.71 8.61 -17.04
CA VAL A 28 -3.02 8.87 -17.66
C VAL A 28 -3.41 7.73 -18.59
N PRO A 29 -4.69 7.55 -18.93
CA PRO A 29 -5.11 6.44 -19.80
C PRO A 29 -4.38 6.39 -21.15
N SER A 30 -4.00 7.52 -21.74
CA SER A 30 -3.22 7.54 -22.98
C SER A 30 -1.81 6.98 -22.82
N ASP A 31 -1.29 6.88 -21.60
CA ASP A 31 0.01 6.26 -21.33
C ASP A 31 -0.06 4.74 -21.48
N PHE A 32 -1.22 4.10 -21.31
CA PHE A 32 -1.40 2.68 -21.61
C PHE A 32 -2.90 2.35 -21.81
N PRO A 33 -3.49 2.72 -22.97
CA PRO A 33 -4.93 2.67 -23.17
C PRO A 33 -5.49 1.25 -23.15
N GLU A 34 -4.66 0.24 -23.43
CA GLU A 34 -5.04 -1.16 -23.37
C GLU A 34 -5.17 -1.72 -21.94
N ASP A 35 -4.52 -1.10 -20.94
CA ASP A 35 -4.52 -1.62 -19.56
C ASP A 35 -5.17 -0.67 -18.53
N ILE A 36 -5.04 0.65 -18.67
CA ILE A 36 -5.54 1.61 -17.67
C ILE A 36 -7.07 1.79 -17.83
N PRO A 37 -7.88 1.31 -16.86
CA PRO A 37 -9.34 1.34 -17.00
C PRO A 37 -9.91 2.73 -16.68
N VAL A 38 -10.94 3.14 -17.43
CA VAL A 38 -11.61 4.46 -17.26
C VAL A 38 -13.06 4.33 -16.79
N THR A 39 -13.90 3.58 -17.50
CA THR A 39 -15.30 3.42 -17.09
C THR A 39 -15.40 2.61 -15.79
N MET A 40 -16.46 2.82 -15.00
CA MET A 40 -16.63 2.08 -13.75
C MET A 40 -16.65 0.56 -13.98
N GLU A 41 -17.36 0.09 -15.01
CA GLU A 41 -17.38 -1.34 -15.37
C GLU A 41 -15.97 -1.85 -15.73
N ALA A 42 -15.18 -1.07 -16.48
CA ALA A 42 -13.80 -1.46 -16.79
C ALA A 42 -12.91 -1.48 -15.53
N GLN A 43 -13.12 -0.55 -14.59
CA GLN A 43 -12.40 -0.53 -13.32
C GLN A 43 -12.74 -1.76 -12.46
N ILE A 44 -14.03 -2.12 -12.37
CA ILE A 44 -14.49 -3.34 -11.68
C ILE A 44 -13.94 -4.59 -12.37
N GLN A 45 -14.04 -4.68 -13.69
CA GLN A 45 -13.55 -5.84 -14.44
C GLN A 45 -12.03 -6.01 -14.30
N LYS A 46 -11.26 -4.91 -14.28
CA LYS A 46 -9.82 -4.97 -14.04
C LYS A 46 -9.50 -5.59 -12.67
N ALA A 47 -10.25 -5.29 -11.62
CA ALA A 47 -10.09 -5.93 -10.31
C ALA A 47 -10.38 -7.44 -10.37
N VAL A 48 -11.43 -7.85 -11.09
CA VAL A 48 -11.77 -9.26 -11.31
C VAL A 48 -10.64 -9.98 -12.06
N ASP A 49 -10.09 -9.36 -13.10
CA ASP A 49 -9.00 -9.94 -13.87
C ASP A 49 -7.73 -10.10 -13.03
N CYS A 50 -7.39 -9.11 -12.19
CA CYS A 50 -6.28 -9.20 -11.25
C CYS A 50 -6.47 -10.34 -10.23
N TYR A 51 -7.70 -10.50 -9.72
CA TYR A 51 -8.04 -11.58 -8.80
C TYR A 51 -7.87 -12.95 -9.44
N ASN A 52 -8.40 -13.13 -10.66
CA ASN A 52 -8.28 -14.38 -11.42
C ASN A 52 -6.82 -14.71 -11.78
N ALA A 53 -5.98 -13.69 -11.98
CA ALA A 53 -4.56 -13.85 -12.24
C ALA A 53 -3.76 -14.30 -11.00
N GLY A 54 -4.30 -14.12 -9.78
CA GLY A 54 -3.70 -14.57 -8.52
C GLY A 54 -3.46 -13.48 -7.48
N ALA A 55 -3.88 -12.23 -7.72
CA ALA A 55 -3.83 -11.20 -6.68
C ALA A 55 -4.95 -11.38 -5.65
N THR A 56 -4.64 -11.24 -4.38
CA THR A 56 -5.62 -11.35 -3.29
C THR A 56 -5.90 -10.03 -2.58
N VAL A 57 -5.08 -9.01 -2.83
CA VAL A 57 -5.27 -7.65 -2.34
C VAL A 57 -5.36 -6.72 -3.54
N LEU A 58 -6.37 -5.85 -3.57
CA LEU A 58 -6.53 -4.78 -4.53
C LEU A 58 -6.16 -3.45 -3.87
N HIS A 59 -5.07 -2.84 -4.32
CA HIS A 59 -4.79 -1.43 -4.06
C HIS A 59 -5.63 -0.57 -4.99
N LEU A 60 -6.55 0.21 -4.43
CA LEU A 60 -7.62 0.86 -5.17
C LEU A 60 -7.44 2.38 -5.20
N HIS A 61 -7.44 2.89 -6.43
CA HIS A 61 -7.73 4.28 -6.78
C HIS A 61 -8.94 4.28 -7.73
N VAL A 62 -9.62 5.42 -7.87
CA VAL A 62 -10.76 5.55 -8.79
C VAL A 62 -10.46 6.62 -9.82
N ARG A 63 -10.96 6.42 -11.03
CA ARG A 63 -10.92 7.42 -12.10
C ARG A 63 -12.28 7.94 -12.50
N GLU A 64 -12.27 9.17 -12.98
CA GLU A 64 -13.37 9.81 -13.68
C GLU A 64 -13.39 9.43 -15.16
N LEU A 65 -14.50 9.72 -15.86
CA LEU A 65 -14.65 9.43 -17.29
C LEU A 65 -13.70 10.23 -18.18
N ASP A 66 -13.17 11.37 -17.69
CA ASP A 66 -12.12 12.15 -18.37
C ASP A 66 -10.71 11.57 -18.15
N GLY A 67 -10.60 10.45 -17.43
CA GLY A 67 -9.34 9.74 -17.16
C GLY A 67 -8.59 10.23 -15.92
N LYS A 68 -8.98 11.34 -15.30
CA LYS A 68 -8.33 11.87 -14.10
C LYS A 68 -8.67 11.04 -12.86
N GLY A 69 -7.81 11.09 -11.86
CA GLY A 69 -8.08 10.52 -10.55
C GLY A 69 -9.30 11.18 -9.90
N SER A 70 -10.24 10.38 -9.42
CA SER A 70 -11.43 10.85 -8.72
C SER A 70 -11.10 11.25 -7.29
N LYS A 71 -11.77 12.30 -6.82
CA LYS A 71 -11.75 12.77 -5.43
C LYS A 71 -13.15 12.73 -4.82
N ARG A 72 -14.04 11.86 -5.33
CA ARG A 72 -15.44 11.78 -4.93
C ARG A 72 -15.69 10.51 -4.13
N LEU A 73 -16.23 10.65 -2.92
CA LEU A 73 -16.50 9.50 -2.04
C LEU A 73 -17.51 8.54 -2.68
N SER A 74 -18.51 9.08 -3.40
CA SER A 74 -19.49 8.29 -4.15
C SER A 74 -18.87 7.32 -5.16
N LYS A 75 -17.81 7.75 -5.85
CA LYS A 75 -17.10 6.94 -6.86
C LYS A 75 -16.30 5.79 -6.25
N PHE A 76 -15.70 6.02 -5.07
CA PHE A 76 -15.06 4.95 -4.31
C PHE A 76 -16.08 3.95 -3.80
N ASN A 77 -17.21 4.41 -3.25
CA ASN A 77 -18.30 3.53 -2.81
C ASN A 77 -18.84 2.68 -3.96
N GLU A 78 -19.04 3.28 -5.15
CA GLU A 78 -19.48 2.58 -6.36
C GLU A 78 -18.49 1.46 -6.77
N LEU A 79 -17.19 1.78 -6.83
CA LEU A 79 -16.17 0.79 -7.19
C LEU A 79 -16.05 -0.32 -6.13
N ILE A 80 -16.02 0.03 -4.84
CA ILE A 80 -15.95 -0.95 -3.75
C ILE A 80 -17.16 -1.90 -3.81
N ALA A 81 -18.37 -1.37 -3.98
CA ALA A 81 -19.59 -2.19 -4.09
C ALA A 81 -19.53 -3.12 -5.32
N GLY A 82 -19.10 -2.61 -6.47
CA GLY A 82 -18.97 -3.41 -7.69
C GLY A 82 -17.94 -4.53 -7.57
N VAL A 83 -16.77 -4.24 -6.98
CA VAL A 83 -15.73 -5.25 -6.71
C VAL A 83 -16.24 -6.30 -5.74
N ARG A 84 -16.87 -5.91 -4.62
CA ARG A 84 -17.46 -6.84 -3.66
C ARG A 84 -18.52 -7.75 -4.26
N ALA A 85 -19.32 -7.25 -5.20
CA ALA A 85 -20.33 -8.05 -5.88
C ALA A 85 -19.73 -9.15 -6.79
N ARG A 86 -18.52 -8.93 -7.33
CA ARG A 86 -17.89 -9.83 -8.32
C ARG A 86 -16.79 -10.72 -7.73
N VAL A 87 -16.03 -10.21 -6.76
CA VAL A 87 -14.93 -10.89 -6.06
C VAL A 87 -15.01 -10.62 -4.55
N PRO A 88 -16.03 -11.16 -3.85
CA PRO A 88 -16.38 -10.77 -2.48
C PRO A 88 -15.23 -10.94 -1.47
N ASP A 89 -14.40 -11.96 -1.66
CA ASP A 89 -13.34 -12.30 -0.72
C ASP A 89 -12.05 -11.47 -0.90
N MET A 90 -11.89 -10.77 -2.03
CA MET A 90 -10.69 -9.98 -2.32
C MET A 90 -10.51 -8.89 -1.26
N ILE A 91 -9.30 -8.76 -0.72
CA ILE A 91 -9.02 -7.69 0.25
C ILE A 91 -8.99 -6.36 -0.50
N ILE A 92 -9.80 -5.40 -0.06
CA ILE A 92 -9.84 -4.07 -0.67
C ILE A 92 -9.01 -3.12 0.20
N GLN A 93 -7.91 -2.63 -0.36
CA GLN A 93 -7.00 -1.67 0.24
C GLN A 93 -7.10 -0.34 -0.51
N VAL A 94 -7.68 0.69 0.11
CA VAL A 94 -7.83 2.00 -0.54
C VAL A 94 -6.58 2.85 -0.32
N GLY A 95 -6.09 3.51 -1.38
CA GLY A 95 -4.97 4.44 -1.32
C GLY A 95 -5.28 5.65 -0.45
N GLY A 96 -4.44 5.90 0.56
CA GLY A 96 -4.68 6.94 1.58
C GLY A 96 -3.96 8.27 1.37
N SER A 97 -3.21 8.42 0.29
CA SER A 97 -2.69 9.71 -0.18
C SER A 97 -3.76 10.56 -0.91
N ILE A 98 -5.00 10.07 -0.99
CA ILE A 98 -6.10 10.70 -1.75
C ILE A 98 -6.90 11.64 -0.87
N SER A 99 -6.84 12.94 -1.16
CA SER A 99 -7.73 13.95 -0.57
C SER A 99 -9.06 14.02 -1.33
N PHE A 100 -10.19 14.01 -0.61
CA PHE A 100 -11.53 14.15 -1.20
C PHE A 100 -11.95 15.61 -1.37
N ALA A 101 -12.83 15.85 -2.36
CA ALA A 101 -13.44 17.14 -2.65
C ALA A 101 -14.98 17.03 -2.61
N PRO A 102 -15.72 18.14 -2.42
CA PRO A 102 -17.18 18.13 -2.48
C PRO A 102 -17.71 17.58 -3.82
N GLU A 103 -18.83 16.85 -3.78
CA GLU A 103 -19.44 16.19 -4.95
C GLU A 103 -19.92 17.16 -6.03
N THR A 104 -20.28 18.39 -5.64
CA THR A 104 -20.77 19.44 -6.54
C THR A 104 -19.99 20.73 -6.34
N GLU A 105 -19.75 21.47 -7.42
CA GLU A 105 -19.11 22.78 -7.40
C GLU A 105 -19.91 23.74 -6.48
N GLY A 106 -19.25 24.32 -5.47
CA GLY A 106 -19.87 25.24 -4.50
C GLY A 106 -20.47 24.61 -3.23
N ALA A 107 -20.45 23.28 -3.08
CA ALA A 107 -20.81 22.64 -1.82
C ALA A 107 -19.73 22.89 -0.74
N ALA A 108 -20.16 23.12 0.51
CA ALA A 108 -19.24 23.34 1.62
C ALA A 108 -18.38 22.09 1.84
N ALA A 109 -17.06 22.27 1.86
CA ALA A 109 -16.16 21.22 2.29
C ALA A 109 -16.41 20.93 3.77
N LYS A 110 -16.69 19.65 4.09
CA LYS A 110 -16.92 19.20 5.47
C LYS A 110 -15.70 19.48 6.36
N TRP A 111 -14.51 19.53 5.76
CA TRP A 111 -13.23 19.84 6.40
C TRP A 111 -12.38 20.76 5.51
N LEU A 112 -11.52 21.57 6.11
CA LEU A 112 -10.57 22.43 5.39
C LEU A 112 -9.25 21.65 5.19
N SER A 113 -8.58 21.81 4.04
CA SER A 113 -7.24 21.25 3.74
C SER A 113 -7.15 19.71 3.65
N ASP A 114 -5.94 19.13 3.76
CA ASP A 114 -5.63 17.69 3.66
C ASP A 114 -6.37 16.79 4.70
N ASP A 115 -7.16 17.41 5.57
CA ASP A 115 -8.03 16.82 6.58
C ASP A 115 -9.20 16.02 5.93
N THR A 116 -9.54 16.29 4.67
CA THR A 116 -10.54 15.50 3.92
C THR A 116 -10.12 14.05 3.69
N ARG A 117 -8.82 13.71 3.80
CA ARG A 117 -8.35 12.31 3.76
C ARG A 117 -8.94 11.45 4.88
N HIS A 118 -9.32 12.07 6.01
CA HIS A 118 -10.03 11.36 7.07
C HIS A 118 -11.38 10.80 6.64
N MET A 119 -11.99 11.31 5.55
CA MET A 119 -13.22 10.78 4.99
C MET A 119 -13.08 9.37 4.42
N LEU A 120 -11.86 8.84 4.26
CA LEU A 120 -11.66 7.41 3.95
C LEU A 120 -12.25 6.49 5.03
N ALA A 121 -12.38 6.97 6.27
CA ALA A 121 -13.06 6.24 7.35
C ALA A 121 -14.60 6.23 7.20
N GLU A 122 -15.15 7.05 6.30
CA GLU A 122 -16.60 7.18 6.02
C GLU A 122 -17.03 6.39 4.76
N LEU A 123 -16.13 5.65 4.11
CA LEU A 123 -16.45 4.83 2.94
C LEU A 123 -17.48 3.74 3.26
N ASP A 124 -18.47 3.59 2.39
CA ASP A 124 -19.55 2.61 2.51
C ASP A 124 -19.96 2.07 1.12
N PRO A 125 -19.67 0.80 0.79
CA PRO A 125 -19.21 -0.26 1.69
C PRO A 125 -17.79 -0.03 2.25
N LYS A 126 -17.57 -0.51 3.47
CA LYS A 126 -16.26 -0.37 4.13
C LYS A 126 -15.16 -1.15 3.38
N PRO A 127 -14.00 -0.54 3.11
CA PRO A 127 -12.82 -1.30 2.69
C PRO A 127 -12.25 -2.11 3.86
N ASP A 128 -11.41 -3.10 3.57
CA ASP A 128 -10.70 -3.85 4.62
C ASP A 128 -9.55 -3.03 5.19
N GLN A 129 -8.85 -2.32 4.30
CA GLN A 129 -7.65 -1.58 4.61
C GLN A 129 -7.71 -0.18 3.99
N VAL A 130 -7.09 0.77 4.67
CA VAL A 130 -6.68 2.05 4.09
C VAL A 130 -5.18 2.19 4.32
N THR A 131 -4.45 2.54 3.26
CA THR A 131 -3.02 2.75 3.41
C THR A 131 -2.74 4.05 4.16
N VAL A 132 -1.86 4.04 5.15
CA VAL A 132 -1.53 5.25 5.92
C VAL A 132 -0.07 5.61 5.67
N THR A 133 0.17 6.76 5.05
CA THR A 133 1.52 7.35 4.96
C THR A 133 1.92 7.90 6.32
N ILE A 134 3.18 7.70 6.71
CA ILE A 134 3.66 8.09 8.05
C ILE A 134 4.91 8.94 7.92
N ASN A 135 4.83 10.16 8.43
CA ASN A 135 5.97 11.08 8.57
C ASN A 135 6.67 11.40 7.23
N THR A 136 5.92 11.39 6.13
CA THR A 136 6.40 11.80 4.81
C THR A 136 6.46 13.33 4.72
N SER A 137 7.57 13.84 4.22
CA SER A 137 7.80 15.27 3.99
C SER A 137 8.11 15.61 2.52
N GLN A 138 8.67 14.67 1.76
CA GLN A 138 8.93 14.76 0.32
C GLN A 138 8.63 13.41 -0.33
N MET A 139 8.12 13.42 -1.56
CA MET A 139 7.85 12.24 -2.37
C MET A 139 8.21 12.54 -3.83
N ASN A 140 9.50 12.76 -4.11
CA ASN A 140 9.96 12.89 -5.50
C ASN A 140 9.85 11.53 -6.19
N PHE A 141 8.70 11.30 -6.82
CA PHE A 141 8.34 10.04 -7.46
C PHE A 141 9.26 9.69 -8.63
N LEU A 142 9.85 10.70 -9.28
CA LEU A 142 10.63 10.54 -10.49
C LEU A 142 12.13 10.32 -10.23
N GLU A 143 12.59 10.35 -8.97
CA GLU A 143 14.04 10.31 -8.68
C GLU A 143 14.73 9.05 -9.22
N GLN A 144 14.01 7.93 -9.27
CA GLN A 144 14.53 6.65 -9.76
C GLN A 144 14.23 6.37 -11.22
N PHE A 145 13.48 7.24 -11.89
CA PHE A 145 13.09 7.04 -13.27
C PHE A 145 14.27 7.36 -14.18
N ASP A 146 14.57 6.45 -15.08
CA ASP A 146 15.42 6.72 -16.24
C ASP A 146 14.58 7.44 -17.30
N TYR A 147 15.23 8.21 -18.19
CA TYR A 147 14.52 8.93 -19.25
C TYR A 147 13.62 8.02 -20.10
N ARG A 148 14.02 6.76 -20.30
CA ARG A 148 13.26 5.76 -21.06
C ARG A 148 12.02 5.27 -20.31
N ASP A 149 11.91 5.48 -19.00
CA ASP A 149 10.73 5.07 -18.23
C ASP A 149 9.53 6.01 -18.49
N TRP A 150 9.81 7.29 -18.76
CA TRP A 150 8.79 8.29 -19.01
C TRP A 150 8.69 8.73 -20.48
N GLN A 151 9.65 8.37 -21.33
CA GLN A 151 9.59 8.63 -22.76
C GLN A 151 8.32 8.02 -23.39
N GLY A 152 7.60 8.81 -24.18
CA GLY A 152 6.33 8.42 -24.81
C GLY A 152 5.16 8.29 -23.85
N SER A 153 5.21 9.00 -22.72
CA SER A 153 4.13 9.12 -21.75
C SER A 153 3.85 10.59 -21.40
N SER A 154 2.78 10.84 -20.68
CA SER A 154 2.39 12.16 -20.17
C SER A 154 3.44 12.82 -19.29
N LEU A 155 4.37 12.05 -18.73
CA LEU A 155 5.50 12.54 -17.96
C LEU A 155 6.56 13.25 -18.84
N GLU A 156 6.45 13.25 -20.17
CA GLU A 156 7.25 14.13 -21.05
C GLU A 156 6.84 15.60 -20.94
N ASP A 157 5.61 15.89 -20.51
CA ASP A 157 5.17 17.26 -20.27
C ASP A 157 5.95 17.85 -19.08
N PRO A 158 6.73 18.93 -19.27
CA PRO A 158 7.53 19.53 -18.19
C PRO A 158 6.73 19.97 -16.97
N VAL A 159 5.44 20.33 -17.15
CA VAL A 159 4.55 20.71 -16.05
C VAL A 159 4.18 19.48 -15.23
N VAL A 160 3.82 18.38 -15.90
CA VAL A 160 3.49 17.11 -15.23
C VAL A 160 4.73 16.54 -14.55
N TYR A 161 5.86 16.50 -15.26
CA TYR A 161 7.15 16.08 -14.72
C TYR A 161 7.53 16.90 -13.48
N GLY A 162 7.44 18.22 -13.56
CA GLY A 162 7.72 19.13 -12.45
C GLY A 162 6.82 18.87 -11.24
N ALA A 163 5.52 18.62 -11.47
CA ALA A 163 4.58 18.32 -10.40
C ALA A 163 4.94 17.05 -9.62
N TYR A 164 5.32 15.96 -10.30
CA TYR A 164 5.74 14.71 -9.64
C TYR A 164 7.15 14.77 -9.04
N LYS A 165 8.06 15.55 -9.65
CA LYS A 165 9.39 15.77 -9.10
C LYS A 165 9.36 16.53 -7.77
N GLU A 166 8.51 17.55 -7.69
CA GLU A 166 8.38 18.41 -6.50
C GLU A 166 7.25 17.96 -5.56
N MET A 167 6.72 16.75 -5.75
CA MET A 167 5.55 16.28 -5.02
C MET A 167 5.85 16.10 -3.52
N THR A 168 4.89 16.53 -2.70
CA THR A 168 4.88 16.32 -1.25
C THR A 168 3.55 15.71 -0.84
N VAL A 169 3.59 14.79 0.12
CA VAL A 169 2.39 14.19 0.72
C VAL A 169 2.47 14.41 2.23
N PRO A 170 1.85 15.47 2.77
CA PRO A 170 1.94 15.79 4.20
C PRO A 170 1.34 14.67 5.06
N ALA A 171 2.14 14.07 5.93
CA ALA A 171 1.70 13.00 6.83
C ALA A 171 2.24 13.20 8.25
N GLN A 172 2.01 14.41 8.78
CA GLN A 172 2.53 14.83 10.09
C GLN A 172 1.90 14.04 11.23
N PRO A 173 2.56 13.93 12.41
CA PRO A 173 2.10 13.09 13.52
C PRO A 173 0.64 13.32 13.93
N GLY A 174 0.21 14.59 14.08
CA GLY A 174 -1.17 14.90 14.49
C GLY A 174 -2.22 14.38 13.52
N TRP A 175 -1.97 14.50 12.20
CA TRP A 175 -2.85 13.96 11.18
C TRP A 175 -2.86 12.42 11.22
N ALA A 176 -1.69 11.78 11.31
CA ALA A 176 -1.60 10.32 11.34
C ALA A 176 -2.35 9.73 12.55
N GLU A 177 -2.18 10.34 13.74
CA GLU A 177 -2.88 9.92 14.95
C GLU A 177 -4.40 9.99 14.79
N GLU A 178 -4.93 11.11 14.31
CA GLU A 178 -6.37 11.27 14.11
C GLU A 178 -6.90 10.31 13.04
N HIS A 179 -6.18 10.17 11.93
CA HIS A 179 -6.59 9.28 10.85
C HIS A 179 -6.72 7.83 11.32
N ILE A 180 -5.71 7.34 12.05
CA ILE A 180 -5.66 5.97 12.55
C ILE A 180 -6.78 5.72 13.57
N ARG A 181 -7.07 6.69 14.46
CA ARG A 181 -8.21 6.58 15.39
C ARG A 181 -9.54 6.42 14.67
N ARG A 182 -9.76 7.21 13.61
CA ARG A 182 -10.99 7.13 12.79
C ARG A 182 -11.10 5.81 12.05
N LEU A 183 -10.02 5.35 11.42
CA LEU A 183 -9.99 4.04 10.75
C LEU A 183 -10.28 2.91 11.74
N THR A 184 -9.63 2.92 12.91
CA THR A 184 -9.88 1.95 13.98
C THR A 184 -11.32 1.97 14.45
N ALA A 185 -11.89 3.15 14.69
CA ALA A 185 -13.30 3.30 15.09
C ALA A 185 -14.27 2.81 14.00
N ALA A 186 -13.90 2.94 12.73
CA ALA A 186 -14.68 2.41 11.60
C ALA A 186 -14.50 0.89 11.41
N GLY A 187 -13.54 0.25 12.09
CA GLY A 187 -13.18 -1.16 11.91
C GLY A 187 -12.33 -1.42 10.66
N ILE A 188 -11.67 -0.38 10.13
CA ILE A 188 -10.82 -0.44 8.94
C ILE A 188 -9.37 -0.58 9.39
N GLN A 189 -8.65 -1.58 8.87
CA GLN A 189 -7.26 -1.81 9.23
C GLN A 189 -6.34 -0.77 8.58
N SER A 190 -5.39 -0.23 9.35
CA SER A 190 -4.34 0.63 8.79
C SER A 190 -3.25 -0.22 8.16
N ALA A 191 -3.02 -0.07 6.84
CA ALA A 191 -1.88 -0.64 6.14
C ALA A 191 -0.77 0.43 6.03
N PHE A 192 0.28 0.34 6.85
CA PHE A 192 1.24 1.43 6.98
C PHE A 192 2.23 1.45 5.81
N GLN A 193 2.25 2.54 5.06
CA GLN A 193 3.31 2.80 4.08
C GLN A 193 4.52 3.39 4.81
N CYS A 194 5.58 2.59 4.89
CA CYS A 194 6.83 2.96 5.50
C CYS A 194 7.88 3.18 4.41
N TYR A 195 8.28 4.44 4.26
CA TYR A 195 9.22 4.87 3.23
C TYR A 195 10.68 4.76 3.66
N ASN A 196 10.93 4.65 4.96
CA ASN A 196 12.23 4.46 5.57
C ASN A 196 12.04 4.03 7.03
N GLN A 197 13.16 3.81 7.72
CA GLN A 197 13.18 3.45 9.13
C GLN A 197 12.47 4.47 10.04
N ASN A 198 12.51 5.77 9.71
CA ASN A 198 11.89 6.83 10.53
C ASN A 198 10.36 6.75 10.51
N SER A 199 9.77 6.38 9.36
CA SER A 199 8.32 6.10 9.26
C SER A 199 7.95 4.93 10.16
N PHE A 200 8.70 3.83 10.10
CA PHE A 200 8.45 2.64 10.93
C PHE A 200 8.58 2.92 12.43
N GLU A 201 9.62 3.66 12.84
CA GLU A 201 9.80 4.10 14.22
C GLU A 201 8.61 4.90 14.76
N SER A 202 8.00 5.70 13.90
CA SER A 202 6.79 6.46 14.24
C SER A 202 5.60 5.51 14.44
N VAL A 203 5.41 4.52 13.57
CA VAL A 203 4.37 3.48 13.73
C VAL A 203 4.51 2.72 15.05
N GLU A 204 5.72 2.28 15.40
CA GLU A 204 5.96 1.60 16.67
C GLU A 204 5.57 2.49 17.87
N ARG A 205 5.90 3.79 17.82
CA ARG A 205 5.52 4.74 18.88
C ARG A 205 4.00 4.92 18.97
N LEU A 206 3.30 4.96 17.85
CA LEU A 206 1.83 5.01 17.81
C LEU A 206 1.22 3.77 18.50
N ILE A 207 1.77 2.59 18.24
CA ILE A 207 1.37 1.33 18.89
C ILE A 207 1.64 1.38 20.40
N ARG A 208 2.86 1.73 20.81
CA ARG A 208 3.24 1.78 22.23
C ARG A 208 2.44 2.81 23.03
N ARG A 209 1.96 3.88 22.38
CA ARG A 209 1.07 4.89 22.97
C ARG A 209 -0.40 4.45 23.00
N GLY A 210 -0.75 3.32 22.38
CA GLY A 210 -2.12 2.81 22.31
C GLY A 210 -3.01 3.53 21.30
N ILE A 211 -2.43 4.27 20.37
CA ILE A 211 -3.15 4.97 19.30
C ILE A 211 -3.58 3.97 18.23
N TYR A 212 -2.72 3.00 17.92
CA TYR A 212 -3.06 1.84 17.11
C TYR A 212 -2.98 0.57 17.96
N LYS A 213 -4.03 -0.24 17.94
CA LYS A 213 -4.10 -1.53 18.64
C LYS A 213 -4.54 -2.63 17.67
N GLY A 214 -3.89 -2.72 16.51
CA GLY A 214 -4.22 -3.72 15.49
C GLY A 214 -3.00 -4.51 15.03
N PRO A 215 -3.21 -5.50 14.13
CA PRO A 215 -2.15 -6.20 13.42
C PRO A 215 -1.24 -5.24 12.66
N LEU A 216 0.06 -5.51 12.66
CA LEU A 216 1.03 -4.69 11.97
C LEU A 216 1.17 -5.13 10.50
N VAL A 217 0.40 -4.46 9.62
CA VAL A 217 0.50 -4.63 8.17
C VAL A 217 1.29 -3.46 7.59
N LEU A 218 2.36 -3.76 6.85
CA LEU A 218 3.36 -2.82 6.38
C LEU A 218 3.58 -2.94 4.87
N ASN A 219 3.82 -1.82 4.22
CA ASN A 219 4.47 -1.73 2.92
C ASN A 219 5.83 -1.07 3.11
N TRP A 220 6.91 -1.73 2.67
CA TRP A 220 8.21 -1.09 2.49
C TRP A 220 8.23 -0.45 1.11
N VAL A 221 8.17 0.88 1.06
CA VAL A 221 7.99 1.64 -0.19
C VAL A 221 9.31 2.30 -0.59
N ALA A 222 10.03 1.64 -1.51
CA ALA A 222 11.38 2.01 -1.92
C ALA A 222 11.40 2.69 -3.30
N ILE A 223 10.84 3.90 -3.37
CA ILE A 223 10.71 4.67 -4.62
C ILE A 223 11.67 5.88 -4.73
N GLY A 224 12.53 6.08 -3.73
CA GLY A 224 13.49 7.20 -3.69
C GLY A 224 12.81 8.54 -3.41
N GLY A 225 13.49 9.65 -3.67
CA GLY A 225 12.91 10.98 -3.56
C GLY A 225 12.77 11.50 -2.13
N GLY A 226 13.71 11.14 -1.25
CA GLY A 226 13.60 11.30 0.21
C GLY A 226 13.20 10.03 0.96
N MET A 227 13.11 8.91 0.22
CA MET A 227 12.68 7.58 0.70
C MET A 227 13.79 6.55 0.48
N ASP A 228 13.57 5.35 0.97
CA ASP A 228 14.47 4.22 0.81
C ASP A 228 14.75 3.93 -0.67
N SER A 229 16.00 3.60 -0.96
CA SER A 229 16.41 3.10 -2.27
C SER A 229 16.15 1.58 -2.38
N PRO A 230 15.75 1.06 -3.54
CA PRO A 230 15.35 -0.34 -3.76
C PRO A 230 16.58 -1.25 -3.88
N ASN A 231 17.38 -1.32 -2.81
CA ASN A 231 18.55 -2.18 -2.76
C ASN A 231 18.53 -3.05 -1.50
N VAL A 232 19.33 -4.13 -1.53
CA VAL A 232 19.39 -5.13 -0.48
C VAL A 232 19.83 -4.57 0.87
N TYR A 233 20.73 -3.59 0.91
CA TYR A 233 21.23 -3.02 2.17
C TYR A 233 20.16 -2.20 2.88
N THR A 234 19.41 -1.40 2.11
CA THR A 234 18.31 -0.60 2.62
C THR A 234 17.17 -1.50 3.11
N LEU A 235 16.77 -2.50 2.32
CA LEU A 235 15.77 -3.49 2.74
C LEU A 235 16.20 -4.23 4.00
N ALA A 236 17.43 -4.75 4.03
CA ALA A 236 17.97 -5.45 5.20
C ALA A 236 18.00 -4.56 6.44
N ASN A 237 18.32 -3.27 6.29
CA ASN A 237 18.29 -2.33 7.41
C ASN A 237 16.87 -2.12 7.94
N PHE A 238 15.89 -1.92 7.06
CA PHE A 238 14.48 -1.80 7.44
C PHE A 238 13.98 -3.05 8.18
N LEU A 239 14.29 -4.23 7.64
CA LEU A 239 13.89 -5.52 8.20
C LEU A 239 14.46 -5.80 9.59
N ARG A 240 15.59 -5.19 9.98
CA ARG A 240 16.11 -5.30 11.36
C ARG A 240 15.16 -4.68 12.38
N GLY A 241 14.40 -3.64 12.01
CA GLY A 241 13.45 -2.98 12.89
C GLY A 241 12.09 -3.65 12.99
N VAL A 242 11.61 -4.25 11.90
CA VAL A 242 10.27 -4.86 11.81
C VAL A 242 10.17 -6.08 12.76
N PRO A 243 9.12 -6.28 13.55
CA PRO A 243 8.99 -7.48 14.41
C PRO A 243 8.45 -8.69 13.62
N ASP A 244 8.60 -9.91 14.18
CA ASP A 244 8.25 -11.16 13.49
C ASP A 244 6.76 -11.35 13.21
N GLY A 245 5.89 -10.73 14.02
CA GLY A 245 4.44 -10.82 13.84
C GLY A 245 3.88 -9.85 12.80
N ALA A 246 4.72 -9.05 12.15
CA ALA A 246 4.31 -8.12 11.10
C ALA A 246 4.10 -8.82 9.75
N VAL A 247 3.19 -8.28 8.95
CA VAL A 247 2.97 -8.66 7.55
C VAL A 247 3.60 -7.59 6.69
N LEU A 248 4.64 -7.92 5.93
CA LEU A 248 5.39 -6.96 5.14
C LEU A 248 5.28 -7.24 3.65
N THR A 249 4.80 -6.24 2.91
CA THR A 249 4.77 -6.20 1.45
C THR A 249 5.91 -5.30 0.94
N VAL A 250 6.67 -5.75 -0.06
CA VAL A 250 7.66 -4.91 -0.73
C VAL A 250 7.04 -4.16 -1.90
N GLU A 251 7.43 -2.90 -2.07
CA GLU A 251 6.91 -1.97 -3.08
C GLU A 251 8.06 -1.10 -3.60
N SER A 252 8.11 -0.90 -4.91
CA SER A 252 9.08 -0.04 -5.59
C SER A 252 8.50 0.46 -6.91
N SER A 253 9.26 1.21 -7.70
CA SER A 253 8.81 1.77 -8.98
C SER A 253 9.60 1.26 -10.19
N VAL A 254 8.98 1.39 -11.37
CA VAL A 254 9.56 1.10 -12.68
C VAL A 254 10.22 -0.29 -12.76
N LEU A 255 11.39 -0.40 -13.38
CA LEU A 255 12.13 -1.65 -13.49
C LEU A 255 12.67 -2.22 -12.17
N ASN A 256 12.53 -1.51 -11.05
CA ASN A 256 12.88 -2.06 -9.74
C ASN A 256 11.80 -3.01 -9.21
N VAL A 257 10.54 -2.90 -9.69
CA VAL A 257 9.39 -3.70 -9.23
C VAL A 257 9.69 -5.19 -9.26
N LEU A 258 10.10 -5.73 -10.40
CA LEU A 258 10.34 -7.18 -10.51
C LEU A 258 11.53 -7.64 -9.64
N PRO A 259 12.73 -7.03 -9.70
CA PRO A 259 13.84 -7.40 -8.81
C PRO A 259 13.52 -7.30 -7.32
N VAL A 260 12.81 -6.24 -6.88
CA VAL A 260 12.38 -6.09 -5.48
C VAL A 260 11.39 -7.16 -5.10
N ASN A 261 10.44 -7.49 -5.98
CA ASN A 261 9.54 -8.61 -5.77
C ASN A 261 10.29 -9.95 -5.68
N MET A 262 11.38 -10.15 -6.42
CA MET A 262 12.20 -11.36 -6.29
C MET A 262 12.88 -11.45 -4.92
N MET A 263 13.41 -10.32 -4.42
CA MET A 263 13.94 -10.24 -3.06
C MET A 263 12.85 -10.56 -2.03
N GLY A 264 11.66 -9.97 -2.19
CA GLY A 264 10.51 -10.23 -1.31
C GLY A 264 10.09 -11.70 -1.29
N ILE A 265 9.90 -12.32 -2.47
CA ILE A 265 9.51 -13.73 -2.59
C ILE A 265 10.55 -14.64 -1.93
N ALA A 266 11.83 -14.45 -2.25
CA ALA A 266 12.91 -15.27 -1.70
C ALA A 266 12.96 -15.21 -0.17
N MET A 267 12.75 -14.02 0.40
CA MET A 267 12.81 -13.78 1.85
C MET A 267 11.53 -14.15 2.60
N GLY A 268 10.50 -14.66 1.94
CA GLY A 268 9.21 -14.97 2.57
C GLY A 268 8.28 -13.78 2.78
N LEU A 269 8.62 -12.59 2.24
CA LEU A 269 7.80 -11.38 2.29
C LEU A 269 6.69 -11.41 1.23
N HIS A 270 5.76 -10.47 1.27
CA HIS A 270 4.71 -10.30 0.26
C HIS A 270 5.09 -9.26 -0.78
N VAL A 271 4.38 -9.24 -1.91
CA VAL A 271 4.77 -8.44 -3.08
C VAL A 271 3.62 -7.60 -3.61
N ARG A 272 3.97 -6.48 -4.24
CA ARG A 272 3.04 -5.58 -4.92
C ARG A 272 3.46 -5.36 -6.37
N THR A 273 2.48 -5.24 -7.27
CA THR A 273 2.72 -4.93 -8.68
C THR A 273 1.50 -4.30 -9.33
N GLY A 274 1.71 -3.67 -10.49
CA GLY A 274 0.64 -3.13 -11.33
C GLY A 274 1.10 -1.90 -12.10
N THR A 275 0.23 -1.39 -12.95
CA THR A 275 0.50 -0.20 -13.78
C THR A 275 0.67 1.09 -12.98
N GLU A 276 0.29 1.11 -11.70
CA GLU A 276 0.70 2.17 -10.75
C GLU A 276 2.19 2.22 -10.51
N ASP A 277 2.81 1.05 -10.43
CA ASP A 277 4.20 0.95 -10.02
C ASP A 277 5.12 0.89 -11.25
N ASN A 278 4.68 0.24 -12.33
CA ASN A 278 5.50 0.02 -13.53
C ASN A 278 4.66 -0.22 -14.80
N LEU A 279 5.04 0.42 -15.91
CA LEU A 279 4.45 0.20 -17.22
C LEU A 279 5.28 -0.71 -18.14
N TRP A 280 6.55 -1.00 -17.82
CA TRP A 280 7.49 -1.59 -18.77
C TRP A 280 7.90 -3.03 -18.43
N ASN A 281 8.03 -3.89 -19.44
CA ASN A 281 8.72 -5.16 -19.22
C ASN A 281 10.21 -4.93 -18.90
N GLN A 282 10.90 -5.94 -18.35
CA GLN A 282 12.28 -5.79 -17.87
C GLN A 282 13.28 -5.34 -18.96
N SER A 283 13.04 -5.70 -20.23
CA SER A 283 13.86 -5.29 -21.37
C SER A 283 13.50 -3.94 -21.98
N ARG A 284 12.46 -3.26 -21.47
CA ARG A 284 11.89 -2.01 -22.01
C ARG A 284 11.50 -2.07 -23.49
N THR A 285 11.15 -3.25 -23.99
CA THR A 285 10.77 -3.43 -25.40
C THR A 285 9.27 -3.24 -25.62
N ARG A 286 8.46 -3.34 -24.57
CA ARG A 286 7.02 -3.08 -24.62
C ARG A 286 6.47 -2.78 -23.23
N LYS A 287 5.24 -2.24 -23.22
CA LYS A 287 4.46 -2.12 -21.99
C LYS A 287 3.97 -3.49 -21.51
N ILE A 288 3.78 -3.63 -20.20
CA ILE A 288 3.33 -4.85 -19.52
C ILE A 288 2.14 -4.53 -18.62
N GLY A 289 0.99 -5.16 -18.90
CA GLY A 289 -0.26 -4.90 -18.18
C GLY A 289 -0.25 -5.49 -16.77
N THR A 290 -1.12 -4.99 -15.88
CA THR A 290 -1.14 -5.42 -14.47
C THR A 290 -1.37 -6.93 -14.34
N VAL A 291 -2.30 -7.49 -15.12
CA VAL A 291 -2.60 -8.92 -15.14
C VAL A 291 -1.36 -9.74 -15.51
N GLU A 292 -0.63 -9.33 -16.55
CA GLU A 292 0.57 -10.02 -16.99
C GLU A 292 1.70 -9.95 -15.94
N GLN A 293 1.83 -8.82 -15.24
CA GLN A 293 2.77 -8.68 -14.13
C GLN A 293 2.42 -9.65 -12.98
N ILE A 294 1.13 -9.79 -12.63
CA ILE A 294 0.66 -10.74 -11.62
C ILE A 294 0.97 -12.18 -12.05
N GLU A 295 0.62 -12.57 -13.29
CA GLU A 295 0.91 -13.89 -13.83
C GLU A 295 2.41 -14.23 -13.82
N GLN A 296 3.26 -13.23 -14.10
CA GLN A 296 4.71 -13.36 -13.97
C GLN A 296 5.14 -13.67 -12.53
N LEU A 297 4.59 -12.98 -11.53
CA LEU A 297 4.87 -13.25 -10.11
C LEU A 297 4.34 -14.61 -9.67
N VAL A 298 3.15 -15.00 -10.12
CA VAL A 298 2.57 -16.32 -9.84
C VAL A 298 3.46 -17.44 -10.36
N ARG A 299 3.92 -17.33 -11.62
CA ARG A 299 4.85 -18.30 -12.20
C ARG A 299 6.13 -18.38 -11.38
N ILE A 300 6.77 -17.25 -11.08
CA ILE A 300 8.05 -17.25 -10.36
C ILE A 300 7.90 -17.77 -8.93
N SER A 301 6.85 -17.39 -8.20
CA SER A 301 6.60 -17.92 -6.85
C SER A 301 6.50 -19.45 -6.84
N ARG A 302 5.89 -20.04 -7.88
CA ARG A 302 5.81 -21.49 -8.04
C ARG A 302 7.17 -22.14 -8.30
N GLU A 303 8.08 -21.48 -9.03
CA GLU A 303 9.46 -21.94 -9.20
C GLU A 303 10.23 -21.96 -7.86
N PHE A 304 9.90 -21.05 -6.94
CA PHE A 304 10.41 -21.06 -5.56
C PHE A 304 9.72 -22.09 -4.65
N GLY A 305 8.74 -22.85 -5.14
CA GLY A 305 7.95 -23.79 -4.34
C GLY A 305 6.96 -23.12 -3.38
N ARG A 306 6.78 -21.80 -3.46
CA ARG A 306 5.89 -21.04 -2.57
C ARG A 306 4.50 -20.86 -3.22
N PRO A 307 3.43 -21.42 -2.63
CA PRO A 307 2.08 -21.28 -3.18
C PRO A 307 1.55 -19.86 -3.06
N ILE A 308 0.63 -19.48 -3.95
CA ILE A 308 -0.10 -18.20 -3.87
C ILE A 308 -1.21 -18.30 -2.84
N ALA A 309 -1.36 -17.27 -2.01
CA ALA A 309 -2.42 -17.21 -1.02
C ALA A 309 -3.79 -17.21 -1.70
N THR A 310 -4.71 -17.99 -1.17
CA THR A 310 -6.15 -17.77 -1.42
C THR A 310 -6.60 -16.50 -0.72
N ALA A 311 -7.73 -15.91 -1.13
CA ALA A 311 -8.29 -14.75 -0.45
C ALA A 311 -8.51 -14.98 1.05
N LYS A 312 -9.00 -16.17 1.43
CA LYS A 312 -9.14 -16.58 2.83
C LYS A 312 -7.80 -16.57 3.58
N GLN A 313 -6.76 -17.18 3.01
CA GLN A 313 -5.42 -17.18 3.61
C GLN A 313 -4.85 -15.77 3.73
N ALA A 314 -5.01 -14.94 2.70
CA ALA A 314 -4.56 -13.55 2.75
C ALA A 314 -5.24 -12.78 3.89
N ARG A 315 -6.54 -13.02 4.13
CA ARG A 315 -7.28 -12.42 5.24
C ARG A 315 -6.79 -12.89 6.60
N GLU A 316 -6.47 -14.17 6.73
CA GLU A 316 -5.91 -14.76 7.95
C GLU A 316 -4.50 -14.23 8.24
N ILE A 317 -3.63 -14.18 7.23
CA ILE A 317 -2.27 -13.64 7.32
C ILE A 317 -2.31 -12.16 7.73
N CYS A 318 -3.10 -11.34 7.03
CA CYS A 318 -3.28 -9.93 7.35
C CYS A 318 -4.11 -9.69 8.63
N LYS A 319 -4.71 -10.73 9.22
CA LYS A 319 -5.58 -10.66 10.40
C LYS A 319 -6.69 -9.60 10.23
N ILE A 320 -7.37 -9.61 9.08
CA ILE A 320 -8.39 -8.59 8.77
C ILE A 320 -9.54 -8.66 9.81
N GLY A 321 -9.95 -7.50 10.32
CA GLY A 321 -11.02 -7.37 11.31
C GLY A 321 -10.56 -7.57 12.76
N VAL A 322 -9.28 -7.86 13.01
CA VAL A 322 -8.73 -7.99 14.36
C VAL A 322 -8.30 -6.63 14.89
N PHE A 323 -8.75 -6.31 16.10
CA PHE A 323 -8.27 -5.20 16.92
C PHE A 323 -8.13 -5.70 18.37
N TYR A 324 -7.02 -5.37 19.01
CA TYR A 324 -6.66 -5.83 20.35
C TYR A 324 -7.15 -4.85 21.42
N ASP A 325 -7.39 -5.36 22.62
CA ASP A 325 -7.95 -4.55 23.70
C ASP A 325 -6.87 -3.70 24.37
N THR A 326 -5.63 -4.22 24.46
CA THR A 326 -4.55 -3.58 25.20
C THR A 326 -3.29 -3.36 24.36
N VAL A 327 -2.44 -2.42 24.81
CA VAL A 327 -1.12 -2.18 24.21
C VAL A 327 -0.24 -3.42 24.35
N ASP A 328 -0.24 -4.09 25.50
CA ASP A 328 0.64 -5.23 25.75
C ASP A 328 0.24 -6.45 24.89
N GLU A 329 -1.06 -6.68 24.70
CA GLU A 329 -1.58 -7.65 23.74
C GLU A 329 -1.14 -7.31 22.31
N THR A 330 -1.29 -6.04 21.90
CA THR A 330 -0.86 -5.58 20.57
C THR A 330 0.64 -5.79 20.34
N LEU A 331 1.47 -5.43 21.31
CA LEU A 331 2.92 -5.60 21.23
C LEU A 331 3.29 -7.08 21.12
N THR A 332 2.69 -7.92 21.96
CA THR A 332 2.93 -9.36 21.97
C THR A 332 2.51 -10.01 20.64
N ALA A 333 1.30 -9.71 20.17
CA ALA A 333 0.75 -10.31 18.95
C ALA A 333 1.47 -9.89 17.66
N ASN A 334 2.15 -8.74 17.68
CA ASN A 334 3.00 -8.26 16.60
C ASN A 334 4.47 -8.67 16.76
N GLY A 335 4.88 -9.28 17.88
CA GLY A 335 6.25 -9.75 18.13
C GLY A 335 7.22 -8.67 18.63
N PHE A 336 6.72 -7.58 19.22
CA PHE A 336 7.55 -6.58 19.87
C PHE A 336 7.94 -6.99 21.30
N ALA A 337 9.08 -6.47 21.77
CA ALA A 337 9.40 -6.49 23.20
C ALA A 337 8.36 -5.68 24.00
N PRO A 338 7.98 -6.15 25.21
CA PRO A 338 7.03 -5.44 26.06
C PRO A 338 7.60 -4.08 26.48
N ASN A 339 6.72 -3.16 26.89
CA ASN A 339 7.17 -1.92 27.53
C ASN A 339 7.86 -2.25 28.87
N ALA A 340 9.04 -1.69 29.12
CA ALA A 340 9.80 -2.00 30.33
C ALA A 340 9.04 -1.56 31.61
N PRO A 341 8.79 -2.45 32.58
CA PRO A 341 8.18 -2.08 33.85
C PRO A 341 9.18 -1.32 34.74
N GLY A 342 8.73 -0.22 35.36
CA GLY A 342 9.44 0.40 36.50
C GLY A 342 10.74 1.18 36.20
N ARG A 343 11.24 1.23 34.96
CA ARG A 343 12.18 2.29 34.52
C ARG A 343 11.32 3.42 33.97
N GLN A 344 11.68 4.69 34.22
CA GLN A 344 10.93 5.87 33.74
C GLN A 344 10.34 5.56 32.37
N GLN A 345 9.00 5.48 32.29
CA GLN A 345 8.30 5.40 31.02
C GLN A 345 8.74 6.65 30.23
N GLY A 346 9.77 6.52 29.39
CA GLY A 346 10.56 7.64 28.93
C GLY A 346 9.66 8.71 28.31
N PHE A 347 9.60 9.88 28.94
CA PHE A 347 8.95 11.17 28.58
C PHE A 347 7.59 11.18 27.83
N LEU A 348 6.97 10.04 27.58
CA LEU A 348 5.86 9.88 26.63
C LEU A 348 4.68 9.13 27.28
N ARG A 349 4.18 9.67 28.38
CA ARG A 349 2.77 9.61 28.79
C ARG A 349 2.41 11.01 29.32
N LYS A 350 1.26 11.62 29.05
CA LYS A 350 -0.10 11.12 28.79
C LYS A 350 -0.75 12.02 27.74
N VAL A 351 -1.54 11.48 26.82
CA VAL A 351 -2.66 12.29 26.27
C VAL A 351 -3.79 12.10 27.28
N ALA A 352 -4.16 13.19 27.94
CA ALA A 352 -5.31 13.25 28.83
C ALA A 352 -6.62 13.08 28.05
#